data_AF-A0A7V4A7F0-F1
#
_entry.id   AF-A0A7V4A7F0-F1
#
_cell.length_a   1.000
_cell.length_b   1.000
_cell.length_c   1.000
_cell.angle_alpha   90.00
_cell.angle_beta   90.00
_cell.angle_gamma   90.00
#
_symmetry.space_group_name_H-M   'P 1'
#
loop_
_entity.id
_entity.type
_entity.pdbx_description
1 polymer ?
#
loop_
_entity_poly.entity_id
_entity_poly.type
_entity_poly.pdbx_seq_one_letter_code
_entity_poly.pdbx_strand_id
1 'polypeptide(L)'
;MIINLRLSTNFLNTLLPLIFMELKSEKKMKLKVKVVGREREVDYFPGMSVKDLISSLGLTPDICIVVKNGQVVTEDEKIDISDDIKVITAISGG
;
A
#
# COMPACT_ATOMS: atom_id res chain seq x y z
N MET A 1 -7.59 10.89 47.03
CA MET A 1 -8.00 9.47 46.94
C MET A 1 -7.50 8.94 45.61
N ILE A 2 -6.27 8.42 45.59
CA ILE A 2 -5.62 7.93 44.36
C ILE A 2 -5.90 6.43 44.30
N ILE A 3 -6.78 6.02 43.39
CA ILE A 3 -7.05 4.60 43.11
C ILE A 3 -5.79 3.99 42.51
N ASN A 4 -5.07 3.23 43.34
CA ASN A 4 -3.90 2.45 42.94
C ASN A 4 -4.42 1.20 42.21
N LEU A 5 -4.58 1.30 40.89
CA LEU A 5 -5.05 0.19 40.08
C LEU A 5 -3.91 -0.81 39.90
N ARG A 6 -3.81 -1.78 40.81
CA ARG A 6 -2.92 -2.94 40.66
C ARG A 6 -3.48 -3.81 39.54
N LEU A 7 -3.09 -3.49 38.30
CA LEU A 7 -3.46 -4.25 37.11
C LEU A 7 -2.93 -5.69 37.28
N SER A 8 -3.85 -6.62 37.53
CA SER A 8 -3.57 -8.04 37.55
C SER A 8 -3.07 -8.46 36.17
N THR A 9 -2.05 -9.33 36.12
CA THR A 9 -1.46 -9.88 34.88
C THR A 9 -2.50 -10.48 33.93
N ASN A 10 -3.65 -10.91 34.45
CA ASN A 10 -4.78 -11.42 33.65
C ASN A 10 -5.49 -10.35 32.80
N PHE A 11 -5.46 -9.07 33.20
CA PHE A 11 -6.15 -7.97 32.49
C PHE A 11 -5.36 -7.47 31.28
N LEU A 12 -4.03 -7.53 31.35
CA LEU A 12 -3.16 -7.25 30.21
C LEU A 12 -3.31 -8.33 29.12
N ASN A 13 -3.44 -9.60 29.49
CA ASN A 13 -3.62 -10.70 28.52
C ASN A 13 -4.98 -10.68 27.80
N THR A 14 -6.03 -10.14 28.41
CA THR A 14 -7.35 -9.99 27.76
C THR A 14 -7.42 -8.75 26.88
N LEU A 15 -6.74 -7.67 27.26
CA LEU A 15 -6.69 -6.43 26.48
C LEU A 15 -5.62 -6.45 25.39
N LEU A 16 -4.56 -7.24 25.52
CA LEU A 16 -3.51 -7.39 24.50
C LEU A 16 -4.08 -7.71 23.11
N PRO A 17 -4.97 -8.71 22.91
CA PRO A 17 -5.56 -8.97 21.60
C PRO A 17 -6.50 -7.85 21.15
N LEU A 18 -7.20 -7.18 22.07
CA LEU A 18 -8.11 -6.08 21.77
C LEU A 18 -7.36 -4.82 21.32
N ILE A 19 -6.26 -4.48 22.01
CA ILE A 19 -5.33 -3.40 21.67
C ILE A 19 -4.60 -3.74 20.37
N PHE A 20 -4.20 -4.99 20.15
CA PHE A 20 -3.66 -5.44 18.86
C PHE A 20 -4.66 -5.29 17.72
N MET A 21 -5.95 -5.54 17.99
CA MET A 21 -7.03 -5.40 17.02
C MET A 21 -7.34 -3.92 16.72
N GLU A 22 -7.27 -3.04 17.73
CA GLU A 22 -7.44 -1.58 17.58
C GLU A 22 -6.26 -0.93 16.83
N LEU A 23 -5.03 -1.42 17.07
CA LEU A 23 -3.82 -0.98 16.35
C LEU A 23 -3.77 -1.46 14.89
N LYS A 24 -4.64 -2.40 14.50
CA LYS A 24 -4.78 -2.87 13.11
C LYS A 24 -5.54 -1.89 12.22
N SER A 25 -5.84 -0.69 12.73
CA SER A 25 -6.06 0.49 11.89
C SER A 25 -4.71 0.92 11.30
N GLU A 26 -4.11 0.05 10.49
CA GLU A 26 -3.00 0.44 9.63
C GLU A 26 -3.51 1.57 8.76
N LYS A 27 -2.95 2.75 8.99
CA LYS A 27 -3.20 3.95 8.21
C LYS A 27 -2.94 3.58 6.74
N LYS A 28 -4.00 3.25 6.01
CA LYS A 28 -3.93 2.91 4.59
C LYS A 28 -3.36 4.11 3.87
N MET A 29 -2.06 4.07 3.63
CA MET A 29 -1.40 5.06 2.82
C MET A 29 -1.88 4.82 1.40
N LYS A 30 -2.33 5.88 0.75
CA LYS A 30 -2.79 5.80 -0.62
C LYS A 30 -1.75 6.41 -1.53
N LEU A 31 -1.27 5.63 -2.49
CA LEU A 31 -0.43 6.12 -3.57
C LEU A 31 -1.34 6.56 -4.72
N LYS A 32 -1.11 7.76 -5.24
CA LYS A 32 -1.79 8.26 -6.45
C LYS A 32 -1.02 7.79 -7.66
N VAL A 33 -1.71 7.10 -8.57
CA VAL A 33 -1.14 6.58 -9.81
C VAL A 33 -1.98 6.98 -11.00
N LYS A 34 -1.36 7.20 -12.16
CA LYS A 34 -2.08 7.52 -13.40
C LYS A 34 -2.11 6.31 -14.33
N VAL A 35 -3.28 5.69 -14.46
CA VAL A 35 -3.48 4.49 -15.30
C VAL A 35 -4.23 4.90 -16.57
N VAL A 36 -3.59 4.76 -17.74
CA VAL A 36 -4.19 5.10 -19.05
C VAL A 36 -4.82 6.51 -19.04
N GLY A 37 -4.10 7.48 -18.46
CA GLY A 37 -4.54 8.87 -18.36
C GLY A 37 -5.54 9.18 -17.23
N ARG A 38 -6.05 8.19 -16.49
CA ARG A 38 -6.96 8.38 -15.35
C ARG A 38 -6.22 8.25 -14.02
N GLU A 39 -6.49 9.16 -13.09
CA GLU A 39 -5.95 9.05 -11.73
C GLU A 39 -6.69 7.97 -10.94
N ARG A 40 -5.93 7.17 -10.20
CA ARG A 40 -6.43 6.15 -9.27
C ARG A 40 -5.63 6.22 -7.98
N GLU A 41 -6.27 5.84 -6.89
CA GLU A 41 -5.60 5.63 -5.62
C GLU A 41 -5.50 4.14 -5.35
N VAL A 42 -4.33 3.69 -4.92
CA VAL A 42 -4.04 2.31 -4.55
C VAL A 42 -3.47 2.25 -3.14
N ASP A 43 -3.76 1.14 -2.45
CA ASP A 43 -3.21 0.89 -1.13
C ASP A 43 -1.68 0.72 -1.26
N TYR A 44 -0.93 1.58 -0.57
CA TYR A 44 0.53 1.59 -0.51
C TYR A 44 1.00 0.99 0.80
N PHE A 45 2.07 0.21 0.72
CA PHE A 45 2.82 -0.28 1.85
C PHE A 45 4.31 -0.03 1.64
N PRO A 46 5.09 0.25 2.71
CA PRO A 46 6.53 0.46 2.59
C PRO A 46 7.23 -0.72 1.92
N GLY A 47 8.06 -0.44 0.91
CA GLY A 47 8.81 -1.47 0.18
C GLY A 47 8.03 -2.16 -0.95
N MET A 48 6.83 -1.66 -1.29
CA MET A 48 6.07 -2.06 -2.47
C MET A 48 6.93 -1.95 -3.75
N SER A 49 6.93 -3.02 -4.56
CA SER A 49 7.55 -3.01 -5.89
C SER A 49 6.57 -2.60 -6.98
N VAL A 50 7.09 -2.28 -8.16
CA VAL A 50 6.29 -2.06 -9.36
C VAL A 50 5.40 -3.27 -9.66
N LYS A 51 5.90 -4.49 -9.47
CA LYS A 51 5.13 -5.73 -9.62
C LYS A 51 3.94 -5.81 -8.67
N ASP A 52 4.14 -5.43 -7.41
CA ASP A 52 3.07 -5.39 -6.41
C ASP A 52 2.01 -4.36 -6.81
N LEU A 53 2.43 -3.18 -7.26
CA LEU A 53 1.52 -2.13 -7.74
C LEU A 53 0.64 -2.62 -8.89
N ILE A 54 1.25 -3.23 -9.90
CA ILE A 54 0.52 -3.76 -11.06
C ILE A 54 -0.48 -4.84 -10.62
N SER A 55 -0.07 -5.70 -9.68
CA SER A 55 -0.92 -6.75 -9.10
C SER A 55 -2.08 -6.16 -8.30
N SER A 56 -1.86 -5.12 -7.50
CA SER A 56 -2.90 -4.38 -6.76
C SER A 56 -3.90 -3.68 -7.68
N LEU A 57 -3.48 -3.32 -8.90
CA LEU A 57 -4.36 -2.77 -9.94
C LEU A 57 -5.15 -3.87 -10.70
N GLY A 58 -4.87 -5.15 -10.44
CA GLY A 58 -5.47 -6.28 -11.15
C GLY A 58 -5.00 -6.41 -12.60
N LEU A 59 -3.79 -5.93 -12.90
CA LEU A 59 -3.18 -5.96 -14.23
C LEU A 59 -2.07 -7.02 -14.29
N THR A 60 -1.66 -7.38 -15.50
CA THR A 60 -0.52 -8.30 -15.72
C THR A 60 0.75 -7.49 -16.02
N PRO A 61 1.90 -7.77 -15.36
CA PRO A 61 3.16 -7.04 -15.58
C PRO A 61 3.62 -7.05 -17.05
N ASP A 62 3.51 -8.19 -17.73
CA ASP A 62 3.98 -8.39 -19.11
C ASP A 62 3.35 -7.45 -20.14
N ILE A 63 2.18 -6.90 -19.85
CA ILE A 63 1.43 -6.00 -20.73
C ILE A 63 1.44 -4.55 -20.21
N CYS A 64 2.19 -4.26 -19.14
CA CYS A 64 2.21 -2.97 -18.49
C CYS A 64 3.60 -2.34 -18.56
N ILE A 65 3.64 -1.07 -18.95
CA ILE A 65 4.82 -0.22 -18.87
C ILE A 65 4.60 0.76 -17.73
N VAL A 66 5.53 0.80 -16.78
CA VAL A 66 5.48 1.72 -15.65
C VAL A 66 6.55 2.79 -15.81
N VAL A 67 6.12 4.04 -15.69
CA VAL A 67 6.97 5.22 -15.72
C VAL A 67 6.97 5.83 -14.32
N LYS A 68 8.13 5.83 -13.67
CA LYS A 68 8.38 6.43 -12.36
C LYS A 68 9.23 7.69 -12.54
N ASN A 69 8.74 8.83 -12.07
CA ASN A 69 9.44 10.11 -12.14
C ASN A 69 9.94 10.46 -13.56
N GLY A 70 9.14 10.10 -14.57
CA GLY A 70 9.46 10.32 -15.99
C GLY A 70 10.37 9.27 -16.64
N GLN A 71 10.79 8.22 -15.93
CA GLN A 71 11.67 7.16 -16.44
C GLN A 71 10.96 5.80 -16.44
N VAL A 72 11.18 5.00 -17.47
CA VAL A 72 10.66 3.62 -17.53
C VAL A 72 11.45 2.77 -16.54
N VAL A 73 10.74 2.05 -15.68
CA VAL A 73 11.32 1.19 -14.64
C VAL A 73 10.88 -0.26 -14.81
N THR A 74 11.67 -1.19 -14.26
CA THR A 74 11.39 -2.62 -14.26
C THR A 74 10.44 -3.01 -13.13
N GLU A 75 9.88 -4.23 -13.20
CA GLU A 75 8.90 -4.72 -12.23
C GLU A 75 9.45 -4.89 -10.80
N ASP A 76 10.75 -5.14 -10.66
CA ASP A 76 11.41 -5.31 -9.36
C ASP A 76 11.66 -3.99 -8.63
N GLU A 77 11.52 -2.86 -9.32
CA GLU A 77 11.90 -1.56 -8.77
C GLU A 77 10.97 -1.13 -7.64
N LYS A 78 11.56 -0.49 -6.62
CA LYS A 78 10.81 -0.03 -5.44
C LYS A 78 10.09 1.29 -5.70
N ILE A 79 8.89 1.40 -5.14
CA ILE A 79 8.05 2.60 -5.21
C ILE A 79 8.03 3.26 -3.83
N ASP A 80 8.14 4.59 -3.83
CA ASP A 80 7.88 5.44 -2.67
C ASP A 80 6.55 6.18 -2.85
N ILE A 81 5.93 6.60 -1.74
CA ILE A 81 4.69 7.37 -1.75
C ILE A 81 4.85 8.75 -2.41
N SER A 82 6.07 9.28 -2.46
CA SER A 82 6.38 10.55 -3.14
C SER A 82 6.61 10.43 -4.65
N ASP A 83 6.66 9.21 -5.20
CA ASP A 83 6.95 9.01 -6.63
C ASP A 83 5.76 9.38 -7.52
N ASP A 84 6.04 10.04 -8.67
CA ASP A 84 5.06 10.20 -9.75
C ASP A 84 5.03 8.93 -10.59
N ILE A 85 3.94 8.17 -10.49
CA ILE A 85 3.79 6.87 -11.16
C ILE A 85 2.72 6.94 -12.26
N LYS A 86 3.10 6.55 -13.47
CA LYS A 86 2.20 6.36 -14.61
C LYS A 86 2.26 4.92 -15.09
N VAL A 87 1.11 4.30 -15.25
CA VAL A 87 0.95 2.93 -15.75
C VAL A 87 0.28 2.99 -17.12
N ILE A 88 0.96 2.46 -18.12
CA ILE A 88 0.51 2.38 -19.50
C ILE A 88 0.30 0.90 -19.83
N THR A 89 -0.91 0.52 -20.22
CA THR A 89 -1.22 -0.86 -20.63
C THR A 89 -1.12 -0.97 -22.14
N ALA A 90 -0.42 -2.00 -22.64
CA ALA A 90 -0.23 -2.26 -24.07
C ALA A 90 -1.44 -2.90 -24.75
N ILE A 91 -2.49 -3.26 -24.00
CA ILE A 91 -3.76 -3.71 -24.59
C ILE A 91 -4.52 -2.47 -25.06
N SER A 92 -4.28 -2.09 -26.32
CA SER A 92 -5.24 -1.31 -27.07
C SER A 92 -6.56 -2.07 -27.04
N GLY A 93 -7.64 -1.46 -26.56
CA GLY A 93 -8.97 -1.95 -26.86
C GLY A 93 -9.05 -2.24 -28.36
N GLY A 94 -9.66 -3.38 -28.71
CA GLY A 94 -9.70 -3.91 -30.08
C GLY A 94 -10.09 -2.89 -31.15
#